data_AF-A0A8S3EVX8-F1
#
_entry.id   AF-A0A8S3EVX8-F1
#
_cell.length_a   1.000
_cell.length_b   1.000
_cell.length_c   1.000
_cell.angle_alpha   90.00
_cell.angle_beta   90.00
_cell.angle_gamma   90.00
#
_symmetry.space_group_name_H-M   'P 1'
#
loop_
_entity.id
_entity.type
_entity.pdbx_description
1 polymer ?
#
loop_
_entity_poly.entity_id
_entity_poly.type
_entity_poly.pdbx_seq_one_letter_code
_entity_poly.pdbx_strand_id
1 'polypeptide(L)' 'AVTYSDIGDVHRLMGDYERALAFHQKALNIQENVKCNPLECATTYMNLGETYREMKDYTTALTYYQK' A
#
# COMPACT_ATOMS: atom_id res chain seq x y z
N ALA A 1 -7.79 8.77 2.35
CA ALA A 1 -7.14 7.49 2.02
C ALA A 1 -6.70 7.45 0.57
N VAL A 2 -7.62 7.60 -0.39
CA VAL A 2 -7.36 7.55 -1.85
C VAL A 2 -6.16 8.40 -2.29
N THR A 3 -6.15 9.71 -2.00
CA THR A 3 -5.04 10.59 -2.39
C THR A 3 -3.68 10.15 -1.84
N TYR A 4 -3.63 9.58 -0.63
CA TYR A 4 -2.38 9.04 -0.10
C TYR A 4 -1.96 7.77 -0.83
N SER A 5 -2.91 6.93 -1.26
CA SER A 5 -2.60 5.78 -2.11
C SER A 5 -2.01 6.22 -3.45
N ASP A 6 -2.62 7.23 -4.10
CA ASP A 6 -2.15 7.74 -5.40
C ASP A 6 -0.74 8.33 -5.30
N ILE A 7 -0.45 9.09 -4.23
CA ILE A 7 0.91 9.60 -3.96
C ILE A 7 1.89 8.44 -3.76
N GLY A 8 1.47 7.40 -3.03
CA GLY A 8 2.27 6.20 -2.83
C GLY A 8 2.61 5.51 -4.15
N ASP A 9 1.63 5.36 -5.05
CA ASP A 9 1.82 4.75 -6.36
C ASP A 9 2.78 5.57 -7.24
N VAL A 10 2.69 6.90 -7.22
CA VAL A 10 3.66 7.75 -7.93
C VAL A 10 5.08 7.51 -7.42
N HIS A 11 5.28 7.47 -6.09
CA HIS A 11 6.60 7.17 -5.52
C HIS A 11 7.08 5.76 -5.87
N ARG A 12 6.19 4.76 -5.86
CA ARG A 12 6.52 3.38 -6.28
C ARG A 12 7.02 3.36 -7.72
N LEU A 13 6.30 4.01 -8.64
CA LEU A 13 6.69 4.12 -10.05
C LEU A 13 8.01 4.90 -10.25
N MET A 14 8.35 5.81 -9.34
CA MET A 14 9.65 6.51 -9.33
C MET A 14 10.79 5.66 -8.74
N GLY A 15 10.50 4.47 -8.20
CA GLY A 15 11.46 3.64 -7.48
C GLY A 15 11.76 4.11 -6.05
N ASP A 16 11.00 5.08 -5.54
CA ASP A 16 11.11 5.62 -4.18
C ASP A 16 10.22 4.84 -3.22
N TYR A 17 10.60 3.58 -2.99
CA TYR A 17 9.77 2.62 -2.27
C TYR A 17 9.53 2.98 -0.81
N GLU A 18 10.49 3.63 -0.13
CA GLU A 18 10.31 4.06 1.26
C GLU A 18 9.16 5.08 1.39
N ARG A 19 9.12 6.07 0.49
CA ARG A 19 8.00 7.03 0.48
C ARG A 19 6.71 6.37 0.05
N ALA A 20 6.74 5.47 -0.93
CA ALA A 20 5.57 4.70 -1.36
C ALA A 20 4.92 3.97 -0.18
N LEU A 21 5.70 3.19 0.57
CA LEU A 21 5.25 2.46 1.76
C LEU A 21 4.69 3.41 2.82
N ALA A 22 5.37 4.52 3.11
CA ALA A 22 4.90 5.50 4.09
C ALA A 22 3.52 6.08 3.74
N PHE A 23 3.28 6.35 2.46
CA PHE A 23 2.00 6.90 1.99
C PHE A 23 0.89 5.84 1.91
N HIS A 24 1.17 4.63 1.41
CA HIS A 24 0.21 3.52 1.45
C HIS A 24 -0.18 3.16 2.90
N GLN A 25 0.76 3.17 3.84
CA GLN A 25 0.48 2.90 5.25
C GLN A 25 -0.40 4.01 5.90
N LYS A 26 -0.21 5.28 5.51
CA LYS A 26 -1.11 6.37 5.92
C LYS A 26 -2.52 6.18 5.37
N ALA A 27 -2.65 5.74 4.11
CA ALA A 27 -3.94 5.44 3.51
C ALA A 27 -4.67 4.33 4.30
N LEU A 28 -3.96 3.24 4.61
CA LEU A 28 -4.49 2.11 5.36
C LEU A 28 -4.95 2.50 6.76
N ASN A 29 -4.12 3.25 7.51
CA ASN A 29 -4.47 3.71 8.87
C ASN A 29 -5.76 4.54 8.87
N ILE A 30 -5.94 5.41 7.86
CA ILE A 30 -7.19 6.17 7.72
C ILE A 30 -8.38 5.23 7.47
N GLN A 31 -8.24 4.25 6.56
CA GLN A 31 -9.30 3.29 6.23
C GLN A 31 -9.71 2.45 7.44
N GLU A 32 -8.74 1.97 8.22
CA GLU A 32 -8.97 1.20 9.45
C GLU A 32 -9.69 2.04 10.51
N ASN A 33 -9.27 3.29 10.73
CA ASN A 33 -9.86 4.17 11.73
C ASN A 33 -11.32 4.54 11.43
N VAL A 34 -11.67 4.71 10.16
CA VAL A 34 -13.04 5.09 9.75
C VAL A 34 -13.94 3.88 9.50
N LYS A 35 -13.45 2.66 9.77
CA LYS A 35 -14.14 1.39 9.46
C LYS A 35 -14.63 1.35 8.01
N CYS A 36 -13.75 1.72 7.09
CA CYS A 36 -14.11 1.81 5.67
C CYS A 36 -14.44 0.43 5.08
N ASN A 37 -15.01 0.45 3.87
CA ASN A 37 -15.35 -0.74 3.10
C ASN A 37 -14.12 -1.66 2.97
N PRO A 38 -14.24 -2.97 3.27
CA PRO A 38 -13.16 -3.95 3.07
C PRO A 38 -12.50 -3.88 1.69
N LEU A 39 -13.24 -3.50 0.65
CA LEU A 39 -12.72 -3.33 -0.70
C LEU A 39 -11.64 -2.23 -0.79
N GLU A 40 -11.80 -1.13 -0.06
CA GLU A 40 -10.81 -0.05 -0.07
C GLU A 40 -9.51 -0.45 0.64
N CYS A 41 -9.62 -1.24 1.72
CA CYS A 41 -8.45 -1.79 2.40
C CYS A 41 -7.72 -2.80 1.50
N ALA A 42 -8.45 -3.63 0.75
CA ALA A 42 -7.88 -4.60 -0.18
C ALA A 42 -7.01 -3.93 -1.26
N THR A 43 -7.45 -2.80 -1.82
CA THR A 43 -6.64 -2.02 -2.76
C THR A 43 -5.34 -1.53 -2.12
N THR A 44 -5.39 -1.03 -0.89
CA THR A 44 -4.19 -0.56 -0.19
C THR A 44 -3.22 -1.72 0.14
N TYR A 45 -3.75 -2.88 0.53
CA TYR A 45 -2.94 -4.09 0.72
C TYR A 45 -2.27 -4.56 -0.56
N MET A 46 -2.99 -4.55 -1.68
CA MET A 46 -2.43 -4.83 -2.99
C MET A 46 -1.27 -3.88 -3.32
N ASN A 47 -1.44 -2.58 -3.10
CA ASN A 47 -0.40 -1.58 -3.38
C ASN A 47 0.84 -1.75 -2.49
N LEU A 48 0.66 -2.08 -1.20
CA LEU A 48 1.78 -2.46 -0.32
C LEU A 48 2.49 -3.71 -0.84
N GLY A 49 1.73 -4.75 -1.23
CA GLY A 49 2.26 -5.98 -1.80
C GLY A 49 3.08 -5.73 -3.08
N GLU A 50 2.57 -4.93 -4.01
CA GLU A 50 3.28 -4.54 -5.24
C GLU A 50 4.58 -3.80 -4.92
N THR A 51 4.55 -2.88 -3.95
CA THR A 51 5.75 -2.13 -3.53
C THR A 51 6.84 -3.08 -3.01
N TYR A 52 6.50 -4.02 -2.13
CA TYR A 52 7.45 -5.01 -1.63
C TYR A 52 7.93 -5.97 -2.73
N ARG A 53 7.06 -6.33 -3.69
CA ARG A 53 7.42 -7.15 -4.84
C ARG A 53 8.48 -6.46 -5.70
N GLU A 54 8.34 -5.16 -5.95
CA GLU A 54 9.31 -4.36 -6.70
C GLU A 54 10.64 -4.19 -5.95
N MET A 55 10.60 -4.15 -4.61
CA MET A 55 11.78 -4.22 -3.75
C MET A 55 12.44 -5.61 -3.69
N LYS A 56 11.84 -6.63 -4.33
CA LYS A 56 12.24 -8.05 -4.27
C LYS A 56 12.08 -8.70 -2.89
N ASP A 57 11.31 -8.10 -1.99
CA ASP A 57 10.87 -8.73 -0.74
C ASP A 57 9.56 -9.51 -0.98
N TYR A 58 9.71 -10.68 -1.58
CA TYR A 58 8.57 -11.51 -1.97
C TYR A 58 7.82 -12.09 -0.76
N THR A 59 8.48 -12.28 0.38
CA THR A 59 7.87 -12.81 1.60
C THR A 59 6.90 -11.79 2.19
N THR A 60 7.32 -10.54 2.29
CA THR A 60 6.44 -9.47 2.77
C THR A 60 5.35 -9.15 1.75
N ALA A 61 5.68 -9.15 0.45
CA ALA A 61 4.68 -8.96 -0.61
C ALA A 61 3.53 -9.98 -0.52
N LEU A 62 3.87 -11.27 -0.38
CA LEU A 62 2.88 -12.35 -0.25
C LEU A 62 2.01 -12.17 1.00
N THR A 63 2.60 -11.73 2.10
CA THR A 63 1.87 -11.45 3.35
C THR A 63 0.80 -10.38 3.13
N TYR A 64 1.10 -9.32 2.35
CA TYR A 64 0.13 -8.28 2.04
C TYR A 64 -0.92 -8.74 1.03
N TYR A 65 -0.57 -9.53 0.01
CA TYR A 65 -1.56 -10.07 -0.93
C TYR A 65 -2.55 -11.05 -0.30
N GLN A 66 -2.24 -11.61 0.87
CA GLN A 66 -3.11 -12.54 1.61
C GLN A 66 -4.06 -11.84 2.60
N LYS A 67 -3.93 -10.53 2.79
CA LYS A 67 -4.82 -9.72 3.63
C LYS A 67 -6.01 -9.19 2.84
#